data_AF-A0A933FBZ7-F1
#
_entry.id   AF-A0A933FBZ7-F1
#
_cell.length_a   1.000
_cell.length_b   1.000
_cell.length_c   1.000
_cell.angle_alpha   90.00
_cell.angle_beta   90.00
_cell.angle_gamma   90.00
#
_symmetry.space_group_name_H-M   'P 1'
#
loop_
_entity.id
_entity.type
_entity.pdbx_description
1 polymer ?
#
loop_
_entity_poly.entity_id
_entity_poly.type
_entity_poly.pdbx_seq_one_letter_code
_entity_poly.pdbx_strand_id
1 'polypeptide(L)'
;MMRPGPRRSAWRSFTGRQRRAIQAQLAQRTDARCPCCGELLEARPNTRLRAVLPSGCGGFDLDCRPCRRFHPLILHTPRSLYLARLQRLASAVLRA
;
A
#
# COMPACT_ATOMS: atom_id res chain seq x y z
N MET A 1 -11.32 -29.72 -2.54
CA MET A 1 -10.01 -29.94 -1.86
C MET A 1 -9.20 -28.64 -1.90
N MET A 2 -9.18 -27.87 -0.79
CA MET A 2 -8.38 -26.66 -0.69
C MET A 2 -6.95 -27.02 -0.29
N ARG A 3 -5.99 -26.86 -1.20
CA ARG A 3 -4.56 -27.01 -0.90
C ARG A 3 -4.13 -25.92 0.10
N PRO A 4 -3.62 -26.25 1.30
CA PRO A 4 -3.03 -25.25 2.16
C PRO A 4 -1.74 -24.75 1.48
N GLY A 5 -1.75 -23.50 1.02
CA GLY A 5 -0.57 -22.87 0.44
C GLY A 5 0.60 -22.83 1.44
N PRO A 6 1.85 -22.75 0.96
CA PRO A 6 3.04 -22.88 1.79
C PRO A 6 2.99 -21.95 2.99
N ARG A 7 3.32 -22.45 4.19
CA ARG A 7 3.39 -21.70 5.45
C ARG A 7 4.14 -20.38 5.26
N ARG A 8 3.41 -19.28 5.03
CA ARG A 8 3.99 -17.94 4.81
C ARG A 8 4.19 -17.29 6.17
N SER A 9 5.31 -17.58 6.84
CA SER A 9 5.62 -17.02 8.17
C SER A 9 5.90 -15.51 8.16
N ALA A 10 6.19 -14.92 6.99
CA ALA A 10 6.41 -13.48 6.82
C ALA A 10 5.30 -12.79 6.03
N TRP A 11 4.95 -11.58 6.45
CA TRP A 11 4.05 -10.68 5.72
C TRP A 11 4.66 -10.28 4.38
N ARG A 12 3.84 -10.21 3.32
CA ARG A 12 4.30 -9.84 1.98
C ARG A 12 3.44 -8.76 1.34
N SER A 13 4.03 -7.91 0.53
CA SER A 13 3.25 -6.95 -0.25
C SER A 13 2.46 -7.65 -1.35
N PHE A 14 1.28 -7.12 -1.68
CA PHE A 14 0.55 -7.56 -2.88
C PHE A 14 1.37 -7.30 -4.15
N THR A 15 1.21 -8.15 -5.18
CA THR A 15 1.87 -7.92 -6.48
C THR A 15 1.33 -6.66 -7.16
N GLY A 16 2.02 -6.15 -8.19
CA GLY A 16 1.56 -4.96 -8.93
C GLY A 16 0.13 -5.10 -9.48
N ARG A 17 -0.19 -6.25 -10.08
CA ARG A 17 -1.55 -6.56 -10.58
C ARG A 17 -2.59 -6.57 -9.47
N GLN A 18 -2.27 -7.17 -8.33
CA GLN A 18 -3.17 -7.24 -7.17
C GLN A 18 -3.42 -5.86 -6.56
N ARG A 19 -2.37 -5.03 -6.47
CA ARG A 19 -2.49 -3.64 -5.99
C ARG A 19 -3.40 -2.81 -6.87
N ARG A 20 -3.28 -2.90 -8.21
CA ARG A 20 -4.19 -2.21 -9.14
C ARG A 20 -5.64 -2.65 -8.96
N ALA A 21 -5.89 -3.95 -8.75
CA ALA A 21 -7.24 -4.45 -8.49
C ALA A 21 -7.82 -3.95 -7.16
N ILE A 22 -6.99 -3.81 -6.12
CA ILE A 22 -7.41 -3.22 -4.84
C ILE A 22 -7.72 -1.73 -5.01
N GLN A 23 -6.86 -0.98 -5.72
CA GLN A 23 -7.08 0.44 -6.00
C GLN A 23 -8.37 0.68 -6.81
N ALA A 24 -8.66 -0.16 -7.80
CA ALA A 24 -9.90 -0.06 -8.57
C ALA A 24 -11.15 -0.27 -7.70
N GLN A 25 -11.09 -1.17 -6.71
CA GLN A 25 -12.17 -1.34 -5.74
C GLN A 25 -12.34 -0.10 -4.86
N LEU A 26 -11.24 0.42 -4.32
CA LEU A 26 -11.26 1.63 -3.47
C LEU A 26 -11.73 2.89 -4.20
N ALA A 27 -11.56 2.95 -5.52
CA ALA A 27 -12.08 4.05 -6.33
C ALA A 27 -13.62 4.01 -6.46
N GLN A 28 -14.22 2.82 -6.31
CA GLN A 28 -15.67 2.60 -6.47
C GLN A 28 -16.39 2.42 -5.14
N ARG A 29 -15.67 2.05 -4.08
CA ARG A 29 -16.21 1.64 -2.78
C ARG A 29 -15.29 2.12 -1.66
N THR A 30 -15.85 2.28 -0.46
CA THR A 30 -15.07 2.63 0.74
C THR A 30 -14.19 1.48 1.22
N ASP A 31 -14.49 0.24 0.81
CA ASP A 31 -13.84 -0.99 1.23
C ASP A 31 -13.22 -1.75 0.05
N ALA A 32 -12.29 -2.65 0.35
CA ALA A 32 -11.64 -3.49 -0.66
C ALA A 32 -11.48 -4.91 -0.18
N ARG A 33 -11.61 -5.86 -1.10
CA ARG A 33 -11.45 -7.30 -0.86
C ARG A 33 -10.15 -7.81 -1.46
N CYS A 34 -9.58 -8.81 -0.79
CA CYS A 34 -8.37 -9.48 -1.20
C CYS A 34 -8.59 -10.20 -2.55
N PRO A 35 -7.82 -9.87 -3.61
CA PRO A 35 -7.98 -10.51 -4.92
C PRO A 35 -7.53 -11.98 -4.95
N CYS A 36 -7.00 -12.52 -3.84
CA CYS A 36 -6.56 -13.91 -3.74
C CYS A 36 -7.58 -14.81 -3.01
N CYS A 37 -8.26 -14.29 -1.97
CA CYS A 37 -9.14 -15.09 -1.12
C CYS A 37 -10.52 -14.47 -0.89
N GLY A 38 -10.82 -13.29 -1.45
CA GLY A 38 -12.14 -12.65 -1.35
C GLY A 38 -12.46 -11.97 -0.01
N GLU A 39 -11.61 -12.18 0.99
CA GLU A 39 -11.75 -11.59 2.33
C GLU A 39 -11.61 -10.07 2.34
N LEU A 40 -12.30 -9.41 3.27
CA LEU A 40 -12.19 -7.98 3.45
C LEU A 40 -10.78 -7.59 3.89
N LEU A 41 -10.25 -6.50 3.33
CA LEU A 41 -8.98 -5.94 3.76
C LEU A 41 -9.19 -5.06 4.99
N GLU A 42 -8.44 -5.33 6.05
CA GLU A 42 -8.49 -4.56 7.29
C GLU A 42 -7.54 -3.36 7.22
N ALA A 43 -8.05 -2.15 7.49
CA ALA A 43 -7.21 -0.97 7.64
C ALA A 43 -6.42 -1.03 8.95
N ARG A 44 -5.10 -0.87 8.87
CA ARG A 44 -4.17 -0.84 10.00
C ARG A 44 -3.41 0.48 10.00
N PRO A 45 -3.61 1.36 11.00
CA PRO A 45 -3.16 2.75 10.98
C PRO A 45 -1.64 2.91 10.99
N ASN A 46 -0.88 1.85 11.26
CA ASN A 46 0.57 1.85 11.15
C ASN A 46 0.97 1.07 9.91
N THR A 47 1.31 1.80 8.84
CA THR A 47 1.90 1.15 7.68
C THR A 47 3.30 0.60 8.00
N ARG A 48 3.60 -0.60 7.51
CA ARG A 48 4.95 -1.18 7.54
C ARG A 48 5.98 -0.33 6.79
N LEU A 49 5.54 0.62 5.97
CA LEU A 49 6.40 1.61 5.31
C LEU A 49 6.69 2.86 6.16
N ARG A 50 6.27 2.92 7.42
CA ARG A 50 6.38 4.14 8.25
C ARG A 50 7.81 4.68 8.33
N ALA A 51 8.81 3.82 8.36
CA ALA A 51 10.23 4.21 8.40
C ALA A 51 10.72 4.94 7.13
N VAL A 52 10.03 4.76 6.00
CA VAL A 52 10.38 5.37 4.70
C VAL A 52 9.33 6.36 4.22
N LEU A 53 8.33 6.69 5.05
CA LEU A 53 7.34 7.69 4.70
C LEU A 53 7.99 9.08 4.63
N PRO A 54 7.70 9.88 3.59
CA PRO A 54 8.10 11.28 3.56
C PRO A 54 7.54 12.03 4.79
N SER A 55 8.30 12.98 5.30
CA SER A 55 7.87 13.80 6.44
C SER A 55 6.53 14.49 6.15
N GLY A 56 5.59 14.38 7.09
CA GLY A 56 4.25 14.94 6.96
C GLY A 56 3.27 14.12 6.09
N CYS A 57 3.64 12.89 5.69
CA CYS A 57 2.70 11.90 5.17
C CYS A 57 2.12 11.05 6.30
N GLY A 58 0.82 10.78 6.21
CA GLY A 58 0.19 9.68 6.93
C GLY A 58 0.18 8.42 6.06
N GLY A 59 -0.22 7.29 6.64
CA GLY A 59 -0.44 6.09 5.86
C GLY A 59 -0.91 4.93 6.72
N PHE A 60 -1.62 4.00 6.09
CA PHE A 60 -2.11 2.79 6.72
C PHE A 60 -1.93 1.60 5.78
N ASP A 61 -1.85 0.40 6.33
CA ASP A 61 -1.84 -0.83 5.54
C ASP A 61 -3.25 -1.39 5.41
N LEU A 62 -3.58 -1.89 4.22
CA LEU A 62 -4.72 -2.78 4.01
C LEU A 62 -4.24 -4.23 4.10
N ASP A 63 -4.58 -4.89 5.20
CA ASP A 63 -4.11 -6.22 5.54
C ASP A 63 -5.13 -7.29 5.15
N CYS A 64 -4.67 -8.32 4.44
CA CYS A 64 -5.34 -9.61 4.37
C CYS A 64 -4.61 -10.57 5.31
N ARG A 65 -5.16 -10.79 6.51
CA ARG A 65 -4.55 -11.71 7.49
C ARG A 65 -4.49 -13.16 7.00
N PRO A 66 -5.52 -13.72 6.35
CA PRO A 66 -5.47 -15.10 5.86
C PRO A 66 -4.36 -15.32 4.83
N CYS A 67 -4.16 -14.38 3.92
CA CYS A 67 -3.07 -14.44 2.94
C CYS A 67 -1.72 -13.94 3.48
N ARG A 68 -1.72 -13.32 4.67
CA ARG A 68 -0.62 -12.53 5.24
C ARG A 68 -0.01 -11.56 4.24
N ARG A 69 -0.88 -10.82 3.56
CA ARG A 69 -0.50 -9.80 2.58
C ARG A 69 -0.97 -8.42 2.95
N PHE A 70 -0.21 -7.42 2.55
CA PHE A 70 -0.55 -6.02 2.83
C PHE A 70 -0.44 -5.15 1.58
N HIS A 71 -1.29 -4.13 1.50
CA HIS A 71 -1.19 -3.03 0.55
C HIS A 71 -1.01 -1.72 1.32
N PRO A 72 0.17 -1.10 1.28
CA PRO A 72 0.37 0.19 1.94
C PRO A 72 -0.32 1.29 1.14
N LEU A 73 -1.08 2.13 1.84
CA LEU A 73 -1.67 3.35 1.31
C LEU A 73 -1.03 4.55 2.00
N ILE A 74 -0.52 5.46 1.19
CA ILE A 74 0.09 6.71 1.66
C ILE A 74 -0.95 7.81 1.50
N LEU A 75 -1.24 8.48 2.61
CA LEU A 75 -2.10 9.65 2.62
C LEU A 75 -1.23 10.88 2.45
N HIS A 76 -1.19 11.36 1.21
CA HIS A 76 -0.48 12.57 0.88
C HIS A 76 -1.22 13.81 1.39
N THR A 77 -0.49 14.66 2.10
CA THR A 77 -0.92 16.04 2.41
C THR A 77 -0.46 16.99 1.29
N PRO A 78 -1.10 18.16 1.10
CA PRO A 78 -0.64 19.17 0.14
C PRO A 78 0.85 19.52 0.34
N ARG A 79 1.29 19.62 1.60
CA ARG A 79 2.70 19.84 1.97
C ARG A 79 3.60 18.72 1.49
N SER A 80 3.22 17.45 1.70
CA SER A 80 4.01 16.32 1.23
C SER A 80 4.14 16.26 -0.30
N LEU A 81 3.08 16.64 -1.03
CA LEU A 81 3.11 16.71 -2.48
C LEU A 81 4.02 17.83 -2.97
N TYR A 82 3.98 18.99 -2.31
CA TYR A 82 4.88 20.10 -2.60
C TYR A 82 6.35 19.70 -2.42
N LEU A 83 6.70 19.08 -1.30
CA LEU A 83 8.06 18.58 -1.05
C LEU A 83 8.49 17.54 -2.10
N ALA A 84 7.62 16.59 -2.44
CA ALA A 84 7.90 15.60 -3.48
C ALA A 84 8.17 16.25 -4.85
N ARG A 85 7.46 17.34 -5.19
CA ARG A 85 7.71 18.10 -6.44
C ARG A 85 9.06 18.79 -6.39
N LEU A 86 9.40 19.47 -5.29
CA LEU A 86 10.70 20.12 -5.12
C LEU A 86 11.86 19.12 -5.22
N GLN A 87 11.73 17.94 -4.58
CA GLN A 87 12.75 16.89 -4.65
C GLN A 87 12.95 16.37 -6.07
N ARG A 88 11.87 16.20 -6.85
CA ARG A 88 11.96 15.82 -8.26
C ARG A 88 12.64 16.90 -9.10
N LEU A 89 12.30 18.17 -8.88
CA LEU A 89 12.94 19.30 -9.56
C LEU A 89 14.44 19.34 -9.26
N ALA A 90 14.82 19.30 -7.97
CA ALA A 90 16.21 19.29 -7.54
C ALA A 90 16.98 18.10 -8.15
N SER A 91 16.38 16.90 -8.14
CA SER A 91 16.99 15.71 -8.75
C SER A 91 17.17 15.84 -10.27
N ALA A 92 16.28 16.54 -10.97
CA ALA A 92 16.40 16.79 -12.41
C ALA A 92 17.53 17.79 -12.70
N VAL A 93 17.62 18.87 -11.91
CA VAL A 93 18.68 19.88 -12.04
C VAL A 93 20.05 19.28 -11.74
N LEU A 94 20.18 18.47 -10.69
CA LEU A 94 21.46 17.84 -10.31
C LEU A 94 21.95 16.75 -11.26
N ARG A 95 21.10 16.27 -12.17
CA ARG A 95 21.43 15.25 -13.17
C ARG A 95 21.69 15.84 -14.57
N ALA A 96 21.47 17.14 -14.75
CA ALA A 96 21.73 17.89 -15.97
C ALA A 96 23.15 18.44 -15.95
#